data_AF-J9ZVA2-F1
#
_entry.id   AF-J9ZVA2-F1
#
_cell.length_a   1.000
_cell.length_b   1.000
_cell.length_c   1.000
_cell.angle_alpha   90.00
_cell.angle_beta   90.00
_cell.angle_gamma   90.00
#
_symmetry.space_group_name_H-M   'P 1'
#
loop_
_entity.id
_entity.type
_entity.pdbx_description
1 polymer ?
#
loop_
_entity_poly.entity_id
_entity_poly.type
_entity_poly.pdbx_seq_one_letter_code
_entity_poly.pdbx_strand_id
1 'polypeptide(L)'
;NEIILDRETILEKEHLDVILDSGVKSILIHKENSSEFSIIQNTLQKDPTNSEKEAVEYIYRQLRNADAPDEETARGIIEKLFFSEQRYSLGEVGRYRLNKKLGLNISQENQVLTREDIISIVKHLIELVNSKAEVDDIDHLSNRRIKTVGEQLSGQFGVGLSRIARTIKERMNVRDNEIFTPVDLVNAKTLTSVINSFFGTNQLSQFMDQTNPLSEITHKRRLSALGPGGLSRERAGFEVRDVHHTH
;
A
#
# COMPACT_ATOMS: atom_id res chain seq x y z
N ASN A 1 14.85 -26.96 13.61
CA ASN A 1 15.95 -25.99 13.56
C ASN A 1 16.55 -25.89 14.93
N GLU A 2 17.64 -26.62 15.16
CA GLU A 2 18.42 -26.48 16.39
C GLU A 2 19.27 -25.21 16.24
N ILE A 3 19.20 -24.32 17.23
CA ILE A 3 19.97 -23.07 17.23
C ILE A 3 21.37 -23.43 17.73
N ILE A 4 22.37 -23.31 16.85
CA ILE A 4 23.76 -23.67 17.14
C ILE A 4 24.47 -22.53 17.89
N LEU A 5 24.20 -21.29 17.48
CA LEU A 5 24.67 -20.07 18.12
C LEU A 5 23.54 -19.05 18.09
N ASP A 6 23.38 -18.33 19.19
CA ASP A 6 22.42 -17.24 19.26
C ASP A 6 22.88 -16.05 18.41
N ARG A 7 21.89 -15.27 17.95
CA ARG A 7 22.11 -14.02 17.22
C ARG A 7 22.94 -13.05 18.05
N GLU A 8 23.81 -12.26 17.41
CA GLU A 8 24.70 -11.27 18.05
C GLU A 8 25.78 -11.86 18.98
N THR A 9 26.01 -13.18 18.94
CA THR A 9 27.14 -13.77 19.68
C THR A 9 28.45 -13.25 19.10
N ILE A 10 29.29 -12.64 19.95
CA ILE A 10 30.65 -12.25 19.57
C ILE A 10 31.42 -13.52 19.20
N LEU A 11 31.96 -13.54 17.98
CA LEU A 11 32.70 -14.70 17.48
C LEU A 11 34.05 -14.81 18.21
N GLU A 12 34.13 -15.73 19.17
CA GLU A 12 35.36 -16.15 19.82
C GLU A 12 35.95 -17.40 19.14
N LYS A 13 37.18 -17.77 19.51
CA LYS A 13 37.86 -18.91 18.88
C LYS A 13 37.12 -20.24 19.08
N GLU A 14 36.41 -20.39 20.19
CA GLU A 14 35.65 -21.60 20.53
C GLU A 14 34.43 -21.80 19.61
N HIS A 15 33.88 -20.72 19.06
CA HIS A 15 32.73 -20.77 18.14
C HIS A 15 33.12 -21.25 16.74
N LEU A 16 34.41 -21.18 16.37
CA LEU A 16 34.87 -21.59 15.03
C LEU A 16 34.68 -23.09 14.79
N ASP A 17 35.02 -23.92 15.78
CA ASP A 17 34.94 -25.37 15.66
C ASP A 17 33.48 -25.82 15.52
N VAL A 18 32.58 -25.23 16.31
CA VAL A 18 31.13 -25.48 16.25
C VAL A 18 30.54 -25.07 14.88
N ILE A 19 30.99 -23.95 14.32
CA ILE A 19 30.52 -23.50 13.00
C ILE A 19 31.06 -24.40 11.89
N LEU A 20 32.31 -24.86 11.96
CA LEU A 20 32.88 -25.77 10.98
C LEU A 20 32.17 -27.13 10.99
N ASP A 21 31.88 -27.66 12.18
CA ASP A 21 31.15 -28.92 12.36
C ASP A 21 29.69 -28.83 11.90
N SER A 22 29.09 -27.63 11.94
CA SER A 22 27.71 -27.40 11.47
C SER A 22 27.53 -27.57 9.95
N GLY A 23 28.60 -27.54 9.16
CA GLY A 23 28.54 -27.69 7.70
C GLY A 23 27.81 -26.55 6.96
N VAL A 24 27.62 -25.41 7.60
CA VAL A 24 26.89 -24.26 7.03
C VAL A 24 27.73 -23.58 5.94
N LYS A 25 27.11 -23.30 4.78
CA LYS A 25 27.82 -22.78 3.59
C LYS A 25 28.23 -21.31 3.67
N SER A 26 27.56 -20.52 4.50
CA SER A 26 27.76 -19.07 4.59
C SER A 26 27.40 -18.54 5.97
N ILE A 27 28.20 -17.62 6.48
CA ILE A 27 27.99 -16.95 7.77
C ILE A 27 27.82 -15.46 7.49
N LEU A 28 26.86 -14.82 8.14
CA LEU A 28 26.68 -13.37 8.10
C LEU A 28 27.43 -12.75 9.27
N ILE A 29 28.42 -11.91 8.99
CA ILE A 29 29.25 -11.25 9.99
C ILE A 29 28.96 -9.74 9.94
N HIS A 30 28.69 -9.15 11.10
CA HIS A 30 28.50 -7.71 11.25
C HIS A 30 29.80 -7.06 11.72
N LYS A 31 30.22 -5.99 11.04
CA LYS A 31 31.39 -5.18 11.41
C LYS A 31 30.94 -3.96 12.21
N GLU A 32 31.52 -3.73 13.39
CA GLU A 32 31.12 -2.67 14.34
C GLU A 32 31.16 -1.23 13.77
N ASN A 33 31.95 -0.97 12.72
CA ASN A 33 32.34 0.38 12.35
C ASN A 33 31.48 1.08 11.27
N SER A 34 30.21 0.72 11.10
CA SER A 34 29.34 1.47 10.18
C SER A 34 28.17 2.11 10.93
N SER A 35 28.34 3.38 11.31
CA SER A 35 27.27 4.21 11.87
C SER A 35 26.02 4.23 10.98
N GLU A 36 26.18 4.04 9.67
CA GLU A 36 25.10 4.02 8.68
C GLU A 36 24.09 2.88 8.88
N PHE A 37 24.50 1.74 9.46
CA PHE A 37 23.64 0.57 9.65
C PHE A 37 23.20 0.36 11.10
N SER A 38 23.53 1.29 12.00
CA SER A 38 23.15 1.24 13.42
C SER A 38 21.64 1.09 13.62
N ILE A 39 20.83 1.70 12.76
CA ILE A 39 19.36 1.61 12.80
C ILE A 39 18.88 0.18 12.56
N ILE A 40 19.45 -0.50 11.56
CA ILE A 40 19.09 -1.89 11.26
C ILE A 40 19.51 -2.77 12.44
N GLN A 41 20.72 -2.59 12.97
CA GLN A 41 21.22 -3.36 14.11
C GLN A 41 20.31 -3.22 15.34
N ASN A 42 19.99 -1.98 15.71
CA ASN A 42 19.10 -1.70 16.83
C ASN A 42 17.67 -2.26 16.63
N THR A 43 17.19 -2.30 15.38
CA THR A 43 15.88 -2.87 15.05
C THR A 43 15.92 -4.40 15.17
N LEU A 44 16.98 -5.02 14.65
CA LEU A 44 17.22 -6.45 14.70
C LEU A 44 17.40 -6.97 16.14
N GLN A 45 18.01 -6.18 17.04
CA GLN A 45 18.10 -6.51 18.47
C GLN A 45 16.75 -6.52 19.19
N LYS A 46 15.78 -5.74 18.71
CA LYS A 46 14.42 -5.67 19.27
C LYS A 46 13.45 -6.63 18.61
N ASP A 47 13.84 -7.22 17.48
CA ASP A 47 13.01 -8.15 16.72
C ASP A 47 12.93 -9.49 17.48
N PRO A 48 11.73 -9.91 17.91
CA PRO A 48 11.56 -11.16 18.64
C PRO A 48 11.58 -12.40 17.71
N THR A 49 11.68 -12.23 16.39
CA THR A 49 11.54 -13.31 15.42
C THR A 49 12.88 -13.74 14.82
N ASN A 50 13.06 -15.05 14.61
CA ASN A 50 14.31 -15.64 14.10
C ASN A 50 14.12 -16.41 12.79
N SER A 51 12.89 -16.60 12.35
CA SER A 51 12.56 -17.30 11.11
C SER A 51 11.46 -16.60 10.32
N GLU A 52 11.38 -16.86 9.01
CA GLU A 52 10.32 -16.34 8.14
C GLU A 52 8.94 -16.72 8.68
N LYS A 53 8.79 -17.95 9.18
CA LYS A 53 7.54 -18.44 9.75
C LYS A 53 7.10 -17.62 10.96
N GLU A 54 8.00 -17.42 11.92
CA GLU A 54 7.74 -16.61 13.11
C GLU A 54 7.43 -15.16 12.75
N ALA A 55 8.14 -14.58 11.78
CA ALA A 55 7.89 -13.22 11.30
C ALA A 55 6.49 -13.08 10.68
N VAL A 56 6.07 -14.05 9.88
CA VAL A 56 4.74 -14.07 9.25
C VAL A 56 3.63 -14.20 10.30
N GLU A 57 3.80 -15.07 11.29
CA GLU A 57 2.87 -15.23 12.42
C GLU A 57 2.82 -13.96 13.29
N TYR A 58 3.97 -13.33 13.56
CA TYR A 58 4.06 -12.09 14.31
C TYR A 58 3.31 -10.94 13.62
N ILE A 59 3.52 -10.77 12.31
CA ILE A 59 2.80 -9.78 11.49
C ILE A 59 1.29 -10.06 11.52
N TYR A 60 0.89 -11.32 11.38
CA TYR A 60 -0.52 -11.69 11.44
C TYR A 60 -1.15 -11.31 12.79
N ARG A 61 -0.47 -11.64 13.89
CA ARG A 61 -0.93 -11.30 15.25
C ARG A 61 -1.08 -9.80 15.42
N GLN A 62 -0.12 -9.00 14.92
CA GLN A 62 -0.19 -7.55 15.01
C GLN A 62 -1.34 -6.94 14.19
N LEU A 63 -1.69 -7.55 13.06
CA LEU A 63 -2.77 -7.07 12.19
C LEU A 63 -4.17 -7.49 12.66
N ARG A 64 -4.30 -8.69 13.23
CA ARG A 64 -5.60 -9.28 13.60
C ARG A 64 -5.86 -9.36 15.09
N ASN A 65 -4.87 -9.06 15.93
CA ASN A 65 -4.90 -9.28 17.38
C ASN A 65 -5.30 -10.73 17.74
N ALA A 66 -4.92 -11.69 16.91
CA ALA A 66 -5.26 -13.11 17.05
C ALA A 66 -4.14 -13.97 16.46
N ASP A 67 -4.00 -15.20 16.95
CA ASP A 67 -3.05 -16.14 16.39
C ASP A 67 -3.54 -16.71 15.06
N ALA A 68 -2.61 -16.96 14.15
CA ALA A 68 -2.93 -17.59 12.88
C ALA A 68 -3.27 -19.07 13.11
N PRO A 69 -4.29 -19.59 12.42
CA PRO A 69 -4.62 -21.02 12.49
C PRO A 69 -3.51 -21.89 11.88
N ASP A 70 -2.83 -21.38 10.85
CA ASP A 70 -1.76 -22.05 10.12
C ASP A 70 -0.88 -21.00 9.39
N GLU A 71 0.33 -21.40 9.00
CA GLU A 71 1.31 -20.53 8.32
C GLU A 71 0.80 -20.05 6.95
N GLU A 72 0.08 -20.90 6.21
CA GLU A 72 -0.39 -20.60 4.87
C GLU A 72 -1.45 -19.49 4.90
N THR A 73 -2.36 -19.54 5.87
CA THR A 73 -3.34 -18.50 6.15
C THR A 73 -2.65 -17.18 6.49
N ALA A 74 -1.61 -17.23 7.33
CA ALA A 74 -0.87 -16.03 7.71
C ALA A 74 -0.16 -15.38 6.51
N ARG A 75 0.57 -16.20 5.75
CA ARG A 75 1.26 -15.79 4.52
C ARG A 75 0.28 -15.25 3.49
N GLY A 76 -0.87 -15.91 3.34
CA GLY A 76 -1.93 -15.53 2.42
C GLY A 76 -2.56 -14.16 2.74
N ILE A 77 -2.54 -13.69 3.99
CA ILE A 77 -2.97 -12.32 4.31
C ILE A 77 -1.95 -11.31 3.79
N ILE A 78 -0.66 -11.52 4.06
CA ILE A 78 0.41 -10.61 3.62
C ILE A 78 0.41 -10.51 2.09
N GLU A 79 0.28 -11.65 1.41
CA GLU A 79 0.18 -11.71 -0.05
C GLU A 79 -0.98 -10.86 -0.58
N LYS A 80 -2.15 -10.99 0.05
CA LYS A 80 -3.35 -10.22 -0.32
C LYS A 80 -3.25 -8.73 -0.01
N LEU A 81 -2.40 -8.31 0.93
CA LEU A 81 -2.28 -6.90 1.31
C LEU A 81 -1.48 -6.08 0.32
N PHE A 82 -0.35 -6.61 -0.18
CA PHE A 82 0.60 -5.82 -0.97
C PHE A 82 0.87 -6.37 -2.37
N PHE A 83 0.72 -7.69 -2.56
CA PHE A 83 1.17 -8.40 -3.76
C PHE A 83 0.00 -8.86 -4.64
N SER A 84 -1.25 -8.76 -4.17
CA SER A 84 -2.43 -9.13 -4.94
C SER A 84 -3.00 -7.99 -5.77
N GLU A 85 -2.98 -8.15 -7.08
CA GLU A 85 -3.55 -7.19 -8.06
C GLU A 85 -5.06 -6.95 -7.85
N GLN A 86 -5.77 -7.88 -7.22
CA GLN A 86 -7.20 -7.76 -6.94
C GLN A 86 -7.51 -6.89 -5.72
N ARG A 87 -6.52 -6.63 -4.85
CA ARG A 87 -6.71 -5.95 -3.56
C ARG A 87 -5.87 -4.69 -3.43
N TYR A 88 -4.75 -4.64 -4.14
CA TYR A 88 -3.80 -3.55 -4.07
C TYR A 88 -3.42 -3.10 -5.48
N SER A 89 -3.39 -1.79 -5.69
CA SER A 89 -2.83 -1.19 -6.90
C SER A 89 -2.29 0.19 -6.55
N LEU A 90 -1.04 0.44 -6.94
CA LEU A 90 -0.42 1.76 -6.96
C LEU A 90 -1.04 2.67 -8.03
N GLY A 91 -1.70 2.06 -9.03
CA GLY A 91 -2.05 2.71 -10.28
C GLY A 91 -0.82 3.11 -11.10
N GLU A 92 -1.05 3.56 -12.33
CA GLU A 92 0.03 3.98 -13.24
C GLU A 92 0.87 5.13 -12.63
N VAL A 93 0.20 6.11 -12.01
CA VAL A 93 0.87 7.27 -11.43
C VAL A 93 1.67 6.89 -10.18
N GLY A 94 1.14 6.01 -9.31
CA GLY A 94 1.85 5.58 -8.12
C GLY A 94 3.11 4.78 -8.47
N ARG A 95 3.00 3.84 -9.42
CA ARG A 95 4.16 3.07 -9.92
C ARG A 95 5.20 3.99 -10.56
N TYR A 96 4.78 4.94 -11.40
CA TYR A 96 5.69 5.93 -11.98
C TYR A 96 6.42 6.76 -10.92
N ARG A 97 5.71 7.28 -9.91
CA ARG A 97 6.31 8.10 -8.84
C ARG A 97 7.27 7.29 -7.99
N LEU A 98 6.91 6.05 -7.63
CA LEU A 98 7.75 5.17 -6.83
C LEU A 98 9.07 4.84 -7.56
N ASN A 99 8.97 4.44 -8.83
CA ASN A 99 10.14 4.17 -9.66
C ASN A 99 11.03 5.39 -9.80
N LYS A 100 10.45 6.56 -10.06
CA LYS A 100 11.21 7.80 -10.20
C LYS A 100 11.91 8.22 -8.91
N LYS A 101 11.24 8.07 -7.76
CA LYS A 101 11.79 8.46 -6.44
C LYS A 101 12.91 7.52 -6.00
N LEU A 102 12.76 6.22 -6.23
CA LEU A 102 13.70 5.20 -5.76
C LEU A 102 14.71 4.77 -6.83
N GLY A 103 14.63 5.31 -8.05
CA GLY A 103 15.52 4.95 -9.17
C GLY A 103 15.30 3.51 -9.68
N LEU A 104 14.08 2.98 -9.59
CA LEU A 104 13.75 1.61 -9.98
C LEU A 104 13.30 1.52 -11.44
N ASN A 105 13.67 0.42 -12.11
CA ASN A 105 13.30 0.13 -13.50
C ASN A 105 12.25 -0.99 -13.60
N ILE A 106 11.23 -0.96 -12.72
CA ILE A 106 10.13 -1.91 -12.73
C ILE A 106 9.10 -1.49 -13.80
N SER A 107 8.50 -2.45 -14.52
CA SER A 107 7.47 -2.16 -15.53
C SER A 107 6.29 -1.35 -14.96
N GLN A 108 5.78 -0.40 -15.74
CA GLN A 108 4.58 0.37 -15.37
C GLN A 108 3.31 -0.48 -15.31
N GLU A 109 3.31 -1.64 -16.00
CA GLU A 109 2.22 -2.61 -15.95
C GLU A 109 2.12 -3.29 -14.59
N ASN A 110 3.25 -3.41 -13.87
CA ASN A 110 3.24 -3.97 -12.52
C ASN A 110 2.77 -2.93 -11.50
N GLN A 111 1.50 -2.99 -11.14
CA GLN A 111 0.88 -2.04 -10.22
C GLN A 111 0.84 -2.50 -8.76
N VAL A 112 1.33 -3.70 -8.44
CA VAL A 112 1.45 -4.16 -7.04
C VAL A 112 2.83 -3.85 -6.49
N LEU A 113 3.00 -3.82 -5.17
CA LEU A 113 4.33 -3.67 -4.59
C LEU A 113 5.17 -4.92 -4.85
N THR A 114 6.48 -4.74 -5.00
CA THR A 114 7.45 -5.83 -5.12
C THR A 114 8.36 -5.87 -3.90
N ARG A 115 9.08 -6.98 -3.71
CA ARG A 115 10.09 -7.07 -2.64
C ARG A 115 11.20 -6.03 -2.83
N GLU A 116 11.57 -5.77 -4.09
CA GLU A 116 12.57 -4.76 -4.45
C GLU A 116 12.11 -3.34 -4.06
N ASP A 117 10.82 -3.02 -4.25
CA ASP A 117 10.23 -1.76 -3.80
C ASP A 117 10.40 -1.61 -2.28
N ILE A 118 10.00 -2.61 -1.50
CA ILE A 118 10.05 -2.56 -0.04
C ILE A 118 11.49 -2.38 0.46
N ILE A 119 12.44 -3.14 -0.09
CA ILE A 119 13.86 -3.03 0.26
C ILE A 119 14.38 -1.62 -0.06
N SER A 120 14.00 -1.07 -1.22
CA SER A 120 14.47 0.24 -1.66
C SER A 120 13.84 1.38 -0.85
N ILE A 121 12.58 1.24 -0.43
CA ILE A 121 11.91 2.16 0.52
C ILE A 121 12.68 2.18 1.84
N VAL A 122 12.99 1.00 2.42
CA VAL A 122 13.73 0.91 3.68
C VAL A 122 15.13 1.51 3.56
N LYS A 123 15.84 1.25 2.45
CA LYS A 123 17.15 1.88 2.19
C LYS A 123 17.03 3.40 2.13
N HIS A 124 16.05 3.93 1.40
CA HIS A 124 15.85 5.36 1.28
C HIS A 124 15.51 6.02 2.63
N LEU A 125 14.73 5.35 3.49
CA LEU A 125 14.46 5.81 4.85
C LEU A 125 15.74 5.88 5.70
N ILE A 126 16.64 4.92 5.56
CA ILE A 126 17.94 4.95 6.26
C ILE A 126 18.82 6.10 5.75
N GLU A 127 18.82 6.36 4.44
CA GLU A 127 19.51 7.51 3.85
C GLU A 127 18.97 8.85 4.39
N LEU A 128 17.65 8.97 4.53
CA LEU A 128 17.01 10.16 5.12
C LEU A 128 17.46 10.39 6.57
N VAL A 129 17.47 9.35 7.41
CA VAL A 129 17.94 9.47 8.80
C VAL A 129 19.43 9.83 8.86
N ASN A 130 20.23 9.28 7.95
CA ASN A 130 21.65 9.60 7.83
C ASN A 130 21.92 10.93 7.10
N SER A 131 20.88 11.75 6.83
CA SER A 131 20.98 13.05 6.16
C SER A 131 21.64 13.01 4.77
N LYS A 132 21.54 11.86 4.09
CA LYS A 132 22.02 11.66 2.71
C LYS A 132 20.95 11.93 1.65
N ALA A 133 19.71 12.10 2.08
CA ALA A 133 18.57 12.40 1.24
C ALA A 133 17.73 13.54 1.86
N GLU A 134 16.96 14.23 1.01
CA GLU A 134 16.07 15.31 1.43
C GLU A 134 14.65 14.79 1.66
N VAL A 135 14.00 15.35 2.69
CA VAL A 135 12.60 15.07 3.01
C VAL A 135 11.71 15.70 1.94
N ASP A 136 10.71 14.94 1.47
CA ASP A 136 9.77 15.44 0.47
C ASP A 136 8.84 16.51 1.06
N ASP A 137 8.66 17.58 0.29
CA ASP A 137 7.67 18.62 0.55
C ASP A 137 6.28 18.15 0.10
N ILE A 138 5.37 17.97 1.06
CA ILE A 138 4.01 17.49 0.84
C ILE A 138 3.17 18.50 0.04
N ASP A 139 3.50 19.80 0.09
CA ASP A 139 2.70 20.88 -0.50
C ASP A 139 3.10 21.23 -1.93
N HIS A 140 4.28 20.79 -2.35
CA HIS A 140 4.75 20.90 -3.73
C HIS A 140 3.72 20.30 -4.71
N LEU A 141 3.27 21.06 -5.73
CA LEU A 141 2.21 20.61 -6.65
C LEU A 141 2.51 19.28 -7.36
N SER A 142 3.78 18.98 -7.64
CA SER A 142 4.17 17.66 -8.18
C SER A 142 3.76 16.46 -7.30
N ASN A 143 3.60 16.65 -5.99
CA ASN A 143 3.13 15.65 -5.02
C ASN A 143 1.60 15.66 -4.85
N ARG A 144 0.90 16.64 -5.42
CA ARG A 144 -0.55 16.79 -5.34
C ARG A 144 -1.19 16.43 -6.68
N ARG A 145 -2.02 15.38 -6.68
CA ARG A 145 -2.68 14.89 -7.90
C ARG A 145 -4.15 15.33 -7.97
N ILE A 146 -4.53 15.93 -9.09
CA ILE A 146 -5.93 16.28 -9.38
C ILE A 146 -6.67 15.03 -9.84
N LYS A 147 -7.81 14.74 -9.20
CA LYS A 147 -8.73 13.66 -9.61
C LYS A 147 -9.94 14.25 -10.33
N THR A 148 -10.14 13.86 -11.57
CA THR A 148 -11.32 14.29 -12.35
C THR A 148 -12.57 13.50 -11.93
N VAL A 149 -13.74 14.00 -12.33
CA VAL A 149 -15.03 13.33 -12.07
C VAL A 149 -15.04 11.92 -12.67
N GLY A 150 -14.52 11.76 -13.90
CA GLY A 150 -14.47 10.47 -14.58
C GLY A 150 -13.63 9.43 -13.83
N GLU A 151 -12.48 9.83 -13.29
CA GLU A 151 -11.64 8.93 -12.50
C GLU A 151 -12.30 8.53 -11.17
N GLN A 152 -12.87 9.49 -10.45
CA GLN A 152 -13.55 9.20 -9.19
C GLN A 152 -14.75 8.27 -9.39
N LEU A 153 -15.55 8.52 -10.44
CA LEU A 153 -16.66 7.67 -10.81
C LEU A 153 -16.19 6.28 -11.22
N SER A 154 -15.13 6.17 -12.01
CA SER A 154 -14.52 4.89 -12.41
C SER A 154 -14.09 4.06 -11.19
N GLY A 155 -13.47 4.69 -10.19
CA GLY A 155 -13.11 4.02 -8.93
C GLY A 155 -14.32 3.45 -8.19
N GLN A 156 -15.39 4.23 -8.04
CA GLN A 156 -16.63 3.74 -7.40
C GLN A 156 -17.32 2.66 -8.24
N PHE A 157 -17.32 2.82 -9.56
CA PHE A 157 -17.88 1.85 -10.49
C PHE A 157 -17.14 0.51 -10.43
N GLY A 158 -15.80 0.53 -10.32
CA GLY A 158 -14.98 -0.67 -10.12
C GLY A 158 -15.30 -1.42 -8.83
N VAL A 159 -15.60 -0.71 -7.74
CA VAL A 159 -16.11 -1.31 -6.49
C VAL A 159 -17.48 -1.96 -6.73
N GLY A 160 -18.36 -1.29 -7.48
CA GLY A 160 -19.67 -1.82 -7.88
C GLY A 160 -19.57 -3.12 -8.69
N LEU A 161 -18.69 -3.14 -9.71
CA LEU A 161 -18.42 -4.32 -10.52
C LEU A 161 -17.84 -5.47 -9.68
N SER A 162 -16.93 -5.17 -8.76
CA SER A 162 -16.34 -6.17 -7.86
C SER A 162 -17.41 -6.85 -6.98
N ARG A 163 -18.41 -6.09 -6.51
CA ARG A 163 -19.57 -6.64 -5.77
C ARG A 163 -20.43 -7.54 -6.66
N ILE A 164 -20.72 -7.12 -7.89
CA ILE A 164 -21.49 -7.92 -8.84
C ILE A 164 -20.76 -9.22 -9.18
N ALA A 165 -19.47 -9.15 -9.50
CA ALA A 165 -18.64 -10.32 -9.78
C ALA A 165 -18.67 -11.32 -8.63
N ARG A 166 -18.62 -10.84 -7.38
CA ARG A 166 -18.76 -11.70 -6.19
C ARG A 166 -20.13 -12.38 -6.14
N THR A 167 -21.22 -11.63 -6.29
CA THR A 167 -22.59 -12.20 -6.27
C THR A 167 -22.82 -13.19 -7.40
N ILE A 168 -22.25 -12.95 -8.59
CA ILE A 168 -22.31 -13.89 -9.72
C ILE A 168 -21.60 -15.20 -9.36
N LYS A 169 -20.36 -15.13 -8.86
CA LYS A 169 -19.61 -16.31 -8.43
C LYS A 169 -20.36 -17.10 -7.35
N GLU A 170 -20.93 -16.43 -6.37
CA GLU A 170 -21.73 -17.06 -5.31
C GLU A 170 -22.98 -17.76 -5.89
N ARG A 171 -23.68 -17.15 -6.85
CA ARG A 171 -24.85 -17.77 -7.50
C ARG A 171 -24.49 -18.99 -8.36
N MET A 172 -23.38 -18.91 -9.10
CA MET A 172 -22.92 -20.01 -9.95
C MET A 172 -22.54 -21.23 -9.10
N ASN A 173 -21.84 -21.03 -7.98
CA ASN A 173 -21.40 -22.12 -7.09
C ASN A 173 -22.54 -22.85 -6.37
N VAL A 174 -23.73 -22.25 -6.23
CA VAL A 174 -24.85 -22.85 -5.49
C VAL A 174 -25.69 -23.79 -6.36
N ARG A 175 -25.64 -23.64 -7.69
CA ARG A 175 -26.54 -24.37 -8.61
C ARG A 175 -25.79 -24.92 -9.82
N ASP A 176 -24.93 -25.90 -9.58
CA ASP A 176 -24.09 -26.51 -10.62
C ASP A 176 -24.87 -27.20 -11.76
N ASN A 177 -26.17 -27.52 -11.55
CA ASN A 177 -26.99 -28.24 -12.52
C ASN A 177 -28.02 -27.37 -13.29
N GLU A 178 -28.05 -26.05 -13.08
CA GLU A 178 -28.91 -25.13 -13.84
C GLU A 178 -28.13 -24.48 -15.01
N ILE A 179 -28.76 -24.41 -16.19
CA ILE A 179 -28.21 -23.64 -17.31
C ILE A 179 -28.50 -22.16 -17.05
N PHE A 180 -27.50 -21.42 -16.62
CA PHE A 180 -27.60 -19.97 -16.42
C PHE A 180 -27.48 -19.22 -17.74
N THR A 181 -28.36 -18.23 -17.96
CA THR A 181 -28.12 -17.20 -18.97
C THR A 181 -27.44 -15.98 -18.32
N PRO A 182 -26.62 -15.20 -19.06
CA PRO A 182 -25.98 -14.00 -18.50
C PRO A 182 -26.95 -12.97 -17.91
N VAL A 183 -28.18 -12.91 -18.43
CA VAL A 183 -29.23 -12.00 -17.96
C VAL A 183 -29.69 -12.36 -16.54
N ASP A 184 -29.68 -13.64 -16.17
CA ASP A 184 -30.10 -14.11 -14.85
C ASP A 184 -29.09 -13.77 -13.73
N LEU A 185 -27.82 -13.61 -14.13
CA LEU A 185 -26.70 -13.38 -13.22
C LEU A 185 -26.45 -11.89 -12.96
N VAL A 186 -26.71 -11.02 -13.94
CA VAL A 186 -26.38 -9.59 -13.86
C VAL A 186 -27.53 -8.78 -13.27
N ASN A 187 -27.30 -8.13 -12.12
CA ASN A 187 -28.25 -7.20 -11.53
C ASN A 187 -27.83 -5.74 -11.76
N ALA A 188 -28.51 -5.07 -12.69
CA ALA A 188 -28.25 -3.67 -13.02
C ALA A 188 -28.53 -2.69 -11.86
N LYS A 189 -29.44 -3.01 -10.93
CA LYS A 189 -29.79 -2.13 -9.80
C LYS A 189 -28.58 -1.82 -8.92
N THR A 190 -27.65 -2.76 -8.80
CA THR A 190 -26.43 -2.56 -8.01
C THR A 190 -25.55 -1.46 -8.61
N LEU A 191 -25.40 -1.40 -9.94
CA LEU A 191 -24.62 -0.34 -10.60
C LEU A 191 -25.34 1.01 -10.52
N THR A 192 -26.65 1.03 -10.79
CA THR A 192 -27.44 2.26 -10.70
C THR A 192 -27.37 2.87 -9.28
N SER A 193 -27.42 2.03 -8.25
CA SER A 193 -27.27 2.47 -6.86
C SER A 193 -25.91 3.12 -6.58
N VAL A 194 -24.82 2.55 -7.11
CA VAL A 194 -23.47 3.14 -6.97
C VAL A 194 -23.38 4.51 -7.64
N ILE A 195 -23.92 4.65 -8.85
CA ILE A 195 -23.92 5.92 -9.59
C ILE A 195 -24.77 6.97 -8.86
N ASN A 196 -25.98 6.60 -8.43
CA ASN A 196 -26.86 7.51 -7.71
C ASN A 196 -26.28 7.94 -6.37
N SER A 197 -25.63 7.02 -5.65
CA SER A 197 -24.94 7.33 -4.40
C SER A 197 -23.78 8.30 -4.63
N PHE A 198 -22.98 8.08 -5.69
CA PHE A 198 -21.89 8.97 -6.05
C PHE A 198 -22.36 10.40 -6.33
N PHE A 199 -23.37 10.59 -7.18
CA PHE A 199 -23.85 11.94 -7.49
C PHE A 199 -24.74 12.55 -6.40
N GLY A 200 -25.41 11.74 -5.59
CA GLY A 200 -26.34 12.21 -4.57
C GLY A 200 -25.70 12.52 -3.21
N THR A 201 -24.61 11.85 -2.83
CA THR A 201 -24.02 11.96 -1.49
C THR A 201 -22.60 12.50 -1.46
N ASN A 202 -21.90 12.53 -2.61
CA ASN A 202 -20.52 13.00 -2.65
C ASN A 202 -20.46 14.51 -2.40
N GLN A 203 -19.60 14.93 -1.48
CA GLN A 203 -19.36 16.34 -1.13
C GLN A 203 -18.90 17.18 -2.32
N LEU A 204 -18.32 16.56 -3.34
CA LEU A 204 -17.89 17.23 -4.57
C LEU A 204 -19.00 17.38 -5.61
N SER A 205 -20.12 16.66 -5.45
CA SER A 205 -21.31 16.78 -6.30
C SER A 205 -22.23 17.84 -5.70
N GLN A 206 -22.02 19.11 -6.08
CA GLN A 206 -22.71 20.27 -5.51
C GLN A 206 -23.69 20.88 -6.51
N PHE A 207 -24.70 21.59 -6.00
CA PHE A 207 -25.56 22.42 -6.84
C PHE A 207 -24.73 23.49 -7.55
N MET A 208 -24.93 23.61 -8.86
CA MET A 208 -24.17 24.55 -9.67
C MET A 208 -24.51 25.99 -9.28
N ASP A 209 -23.50 26.80 -8.95
CA ASP A 209 -23.66 28.25 -8.83
C ASP A 209 -23.98 28.86 -10.20
N GLN A 210 -25.23 29.32 -10.35
CA GLN A 210 -25.79 29.88 -11.58
C GLN A 210 -26.10 31.38 -11.43
N THR A 211 -25.47 32.07 -10.48
CA THR A 211 -25.71 33.51 -10.26
C THR A 211 -25.37 34.34 -11.50
N ASN A 212 -24.29 34.00 -12.21
CA ASN A 212 -23.88 34.61 -13.47
C ASN A 212 -22.92 33.65 -14.24
N PRO A 213 -22.64 33.90 -15.54
CA PRO A 213 -21.77 33.01 -16.32
C PRO A 213 -20.35 32.86 -15.77
N LEU A 214 -19.81 33.88 -15.11
CA LEU A 214 -18.47 33.82 -14.51
C LEU A 214 -18.44 32.92 -13.27
N SER A 215 -19.49 32.98 -12.44
CA SER A 215 -19.67 32.07 -11.30
C SER A 215 -19.76 30.62 -11.76
N GLU A 216 -20.48 30.35 -12.85
CA GLU A 216 -20.61 29.00 -13.41
C GLU A 216 -19.25 28.46 -13.88
N ILE A 217 -18.48 29.25 -14.63
CA ILE A 217 -17.14 28.86 -15.11
C ILE A 217 -16.19 28.65 -13.93
N THR A 218 -16.19 29.57 -12.96
CA THR A 218 -15.34 29.48 -11.76
C THR A 218 -15.67 28.23 -10.95
N HIS A 219 -16.95 27.89 -10.81
CA HIS A 219 -17.37 26.70 -10.08
C HIS A 219 -16.92 25.41 -10.78
N LYS A 220 -17.06 25.32 -12.11
CA LYS A 220 -16.62 24.13 -12.89
C LYS A 220 -15.11 23.93 -12.88
N ARG A 221 -14.33 25.01 -12.73
CA ARG A 221 -12.85 24.97 -12.69
C ARG A 221 -12.28 24.91 -11.27
N ARG A 222 -13.13 24.84 -10.25
CA ARG A 222 -12.72 24.83 -8.84
C ARG A 222 -12.03 23.51 -8.49
N LEU A 223 -10.88 23.60 -7.84
CA LEU A 223 -10.19 22.48 -7.22
C LEU A 223 -10.53 22.45 -5.73
N SER A 224 -10.66 21.24 -5.17
CA SER A 224 -10.92 21.02 -3.75
C SER A 224 -9.92 20.01 -3.20
N ALA A 225 -9.28 20.35 -2.08
CA ALA A 225 -8.49 19.42 -1.28
C ALA A 225 -9.37 18.56 -0.34
N LEU A 226 -10.64 18.90 -0.20
CA LEU A 226 -11.62 18.18 0.61
C LEU A 226 -12.33 17.10 -0.22
N GLY A 227 -12.86 16.08 0.45
CA GLY A 227 -13.66 15.00 -0.14
C GLY A 227 -13.04 13.61 0.06
N PRO A 228 -13.61 12.57 -0.57
CA PRO A 228 -13.13 11.20 -0.40
C PRO A 228 -11.68 11.05 -0.90
N GLY A 229 -10.79 10.66 0.01
CA GLY A 229 -9.35 10.54 -0.25
C GLY A 229 -8.56 11.85 -0.20
N GLY A 230 -9.21 12.96 0.20
CA GLY A 230 -8.57 14.25 0.49
C GLY A 230 -8.43 14.51 1.99
N LEU A 231 -8.17 15.77 2.34
CA LEU A 231 -8.07 16.22 3.73
C LEU A 231 -9.47 16.45 4.33
N SER A 232 -9.61 16.24 5.64
CA SER A 232 -10.76 16.73 6.39
C SER A 232 -10.53 18.18 6.81
N ARG A 233 -11.62 18.94 7.06
CA ARG A 233 -11.51 20.34 7.51
C ARG A 233 -10.72 20.49 8.81
N GLU A 234 -10.84 19.52 9.71
CA GLU A 234 -10.14 19.49 11.00
C GLU A 234 -8.65 19.15 10.85
N ARG A 235 -8.28 18.32 9.86
CA ARG A 235 -6.88 17.95 9.59
C ARG A 235 -6.17 18.91 8.65
N ALA A 236 -6.90 19.79 7.97
CA ALA A 236 -6.33 20.82 7.10
C ALA A 236 -5.77 21.97 7.94
N GLY A 237 -4.51 21.81 8.36
CA GLY A 237 -3.72 22.81 9.09
C GLY A 237 -3.41 24.06 8.27
N PHE A 238 -2.56 24.94 8.81
CA PHE A 238 -2.18 26.19 8.14
C PHE A 238 -1.31 25.96 6.91
N GLU A 239 -0.34 25.04 7.00
CA GLU A 239 0.64 24.73 5.93
C GLU A 239 -0.04 24.43 4.58
N VAL A 240 -1.05 23.55 4.59
CA VAL A 240 -1.77 23.16 3.36
C VAL A 240 -2.66 24.27 2.78
N ARG A 241 -2.94 25.35 3.53
CA ARG A 241 -3.77 26.49 3.12
C ARG A 241 -2.93 27.66 2.59
N ASP A 242 -1.63 27.66 2.87
CA ASP A 242 -0.75 28.73 2.45
C ASP A 242 -0.46 28.66 0.94
N VAL A 243 -0.03 29.78 0.37
CA VAL A 243 0.33 29.86 -1.04
C VAL A 243 1.75 29.33 -1.21
N HIS A 244 1.85 28.11 -1.74
CA HIS A 244 3.10 27.51 -2.12
C HIS A 244 3.69 28.11 -3.41
N HIS A 245 5.02 28.16 -3.52
CA HIS A 245 5.74 28.74 -4.67
C HIS A 245 5.49 28.01 -6.00
N THR A 246 4.94 26.79 -5.94
CA THR A 246 4.64 25.97 -7.13
C THR A 246 3.25 26.20 -7.71
N HIS A 247 2.42 27.05 -7.11
CA HIS A 247 1.06 27.37 -7.60
C HIS A 247 1.08 28.23 -8.86
#